data_AF-A0A915ZRD9-F1
#
_entry.id   AF-A0A915ZRD9-F1
#
_cell.length_a   1.000
_cell.length_b   1.000
_cell.length_c   1.000
_cell.angle_alpha   90.00
_cell.angle_beta   90.00
_cell.angle_gamma   90.00
#
_symmetry.space_group_name_H-M   'P 1'
#
loop_
_entity.id
_entity.type
_entity.pdbx_description
1 polymer ?
#
loop_
_entity_poly.entity_id
_entity_poly.type
_entity_poly.pdbx_seq_one_letter_code
_entity_poly.pdbx_strand_id
1 'polypeptide(L)'
;MKRCWDSSPTNRPNSIEIKEIIELFCNSLDQKFKKKEQQHYKIEEQFKETQDNRKENLSSIKINQLPTHKQAIYTSRLLNPFTKSLSKYDNIDNNTVEIIDFTNL
;
A
#
# COMPACT_ATOMS: atom_id res chain seq x y z
N MET A 1 -4.02 -7.99 3.43
CA MET A 1 -4.58 -6.62 3.46
C MET A 1 -6.08 -6.54 3.23
N LYS A 2 -6.70 -7.28 2.29
CA LYS A 2 -8.16 -7.21 2.05
C LYS A 2 -9.01 -7.33 3.33
N ARG A 3 -8.72 -8.32 4.19
CA ARG A 3 -9.37 -8.48 5.50
C ARG A 3 -9.17 -7.27 6.42
N CYS A 4 -8.01 -6.60 6.35
CA CYS A 4 -7.74 -5.40 7.16
C CYS A 4 -8.58 -4.19 6.73
N TRP A 5 -9.10 -4.19 5.50
CA TRP A 5 -9.95 -3.14 4.95
C TRP A 5 -11.44 -3.50 4.98
N ASP A 6 -11.81 -4.57 5.70
CA ASP A 6 -13.21 -4.92 5.85
C ASP A 6 -13.98 -3.78 6.54
N SER A 7 -15.12 -3.37 5.96
CA SER A 7 -15.97 -2.32 6.52
C SER A 7 -16.46 -2.69 7.92
N SER A 8 -16.69 -3.98 8.16
CA SER A 8 -17.02 -4.50 9.48
C SER A 8 -15.74 -4.69 10.33
N PRO A 9 -15.62 -4.02 11.49
CA PRO A 9 -14.46 -4.18 12.36
C PRO A 9 -14.25 -5.61 12.86
N THR A 10 -15.33 -6.38 13.02
CA THR A 10 -15.27 -7.76 13.55
C THR A 10 -14.63 -8.75 12.58
N ASN A 11 -14.60 -8.43 11.29
CA ASN A 11 -14.01 -9.27 10.25
C ASN A 11 -12.52 -8.97 10.03
N ARG A 12 -12.04 -7.87 10.60
CA ARG A 12 -10.63 -7.49 10.51
C ARG A 12 -9.80 -8.43 11.37
N PRO A 13 -8.58 -8.77 10.91
CA PRO A 13 -7.68 -9.56 11.72
C PRO A 13 -7.26 -8.78 12.96
N ASN A 14 -7.15 -9.48 14.09
CA ASN A 14 -6.61 -8.89 15.31
C ASN A 14 -5.08 -8.72 15.21
N SER A 15 -4.48 -8.10 16.22
CA SER A 15 -3.04 -7.82 16.24
C SER A 15 -2.17 -9.07 16.22
N ILE A 16 -2.62 -10.17 16.81
CA ILE A 16 -1.90 -11.45 16.83
C ILE A 16 -1.90 -12.06 15.42
N GLU A 17 -3.06 -12.12 14.76
CA GLU A 17 -3.16 -12.62 13.38
C GLU A 17 -2.31 -11.78 12.41
N ILE A 18 -2.31 -10.45 12.57
CA ILE A 18 -1.47 -9.57 11.74
C ILE A 18 0.02 -9.86 11.98
N LYS A 19 0.44 -10.02 13.23
CA LYS A 19 1.82 -10.35 13.57
C LYS A 19 2.24 -11.66 12.89
N GLU A 20 1.43 -12.71 12.99
CA GLU A 20 1.73 -14.01 12.38
C GLU A 20 1.88 -13.92 10.85
N ILE A 21 1.01 -13.15 10.17
CA ILE A 21 1.11 -12.91 8.73
C ILE A 21 2.41 -12.17 8.37
N ILE A 22 2.78 -11.15 9.15
CA ILE A 22 4.01 -10.38 8.93
C ILE A 22 5.25 -11.25 9.17
N GLU A 23 5.26 -12.04 10.24
CA GLU A 23 6.36 -12.97 10.54
C GLU A 23 6.52 -14.01 9.43
N LEU A 24 5.41 -14.59 8.94
CA LEU A 24 5.42 -15.51 7.81
C LEU A 24 6.05 -14.86 6.58
N PHE A 25 5.64 -13.63 6.25
CA PHE A 25 6.20 -12.88 5.13
C PHE A 25 7.70 -12.62 5.29
N CYS A 26 8.13 -12.08 6.44
CA CYS A 26 9.55 -11.81 6.71
C CYS A 26 10.40 -13.08 6.64
N ASN A 27 9.93 -14.17 7.25
CA ASN A 27 10.61 -15.47 7.22
C ASN A 27 10.70 -16.05 5.81
N SER A 28 9.72 -15.76 4.95
CA SER A 28 9.75 -16.18 3.53
C SER A 28 10.87 -15.49 2.75
N LEU A 29 11.15 -14.22 3.06
CA LEU A 29 12.17 -13.43 2.39
C LEU A 29 13.57 -13.57 3.03
N ASP A 30 13.65 -14.06 4.27
CA ASP A 30 14.93 -14.33 4.92
C ASP A 30 15.60 -15.58 4.35
N GLN A 31 16.77 -15.39 3.72
CA GLN A 31 17.58 -16.48 3.16
C GLN A 31 18.15 -17.40 4.24
N LYS A 32 18.28 -16.91 5.48
CA LYS A 32 18.80 -17.69 6.61
C LYS A 32 17.70 -18.48 7.33
N PHE A 33 16.44 -18.29 6.94
CA PHE A 33 15.33 -19.02 7.53
C PHE A 33 15.37 -20.49 7.12
N LYS A 34 15.63 -21.37 8.09
CA LYS A 34 15.94 -22.79 7.83
C LYS A 34 14.72 -23.66 7.51
N LYS A 35 13.51 -23.23 7.85
CA LYS A 35 12.28 -24.04 7.78
C LYS A 35 11.32 -23.52 6.71
N LYS A 36 11.80 -23.33 5.48
CA LYS A 36 10.92 -22.93 4.38
C LYS A 36 10.00 -24.08 3.97
N GLU A 37 8.71 -23.83 4.11
CA GLU A 37 7.63 -24.66 3.57
C GLU A 37 7.15 -24.13 2.21
N GLN A 38 6.26 -24.87 1.53
CA GLN A 38 5.70 -24.50 0.23
C GLN A 38 5.12 -23.07 0.20
N GLN A 39 4.45 -22.65 1.28
CA GLN A 39 3.89 -21.31 1.40
C GLN A 39 4.94 -20.19 1.33
N HIS A 40 6.15 -20.43 1.86
CA HIS A 40 7.22 -19.44 1.82
C HIS A 40 7.72 -19.19 0.40
N TYR A 41 7.89 -20.26 -0.38
CA TYR A 41 8.31 -20.15 -1.78
C TYR A 41 7.26 -19.43 -2.63
N LYS A 42 5.98 -19.68 -2.38
CA LYS A 42 4.89 -18.97 -3.06
C LYS A 42 4.89 -17.46 -2.75
N ILE A 43 5.15 -17.09 -1.49
CA ILE A 43 5.29 -15.69 -1.08
C ILE A 43 6.50 -15.04 -1.75
N GLU A 44 7.65 -15.73 -1.76
CA GLU A 44 8.90 -15.25 -2.37
C GLU A 44 8.74 -15.01 -3.88
N GLU A 45 8.09 -15.94 -4.59
CA GLU A 45 7.77 -15.81 -6.02
C GLU A 45 6.88 -14.59 -6.30
N GLN A 46 5.74 -14.47 -5.60
CA GLN A 46 4.84 -13.32 -5.77
C GLN A 46 5.51 -11.99 -5.43
N PHE A 47 6.37 -11.99 -4.41
CA PHE A 47 7.14 -10.80 -4.04
C PHE A 47 8.11 -10.42 -5.14
N LYS A 48 8.85 -11.38 -5.72
CA LYS A 48 9.78 -11.15 -6.82
C LYS A 48 9.05 -10.60 -8.05
N GLU A 49 7.95 -11.21 -8.45
CA GLU A 49 7.11 -10.73 -9.57
C GLU A 49 6.66 -9.28 -9.34
N THR A 50 6.26 -8.95 -8.12
CA THR A 50 5.86 -7.58 -7.75
C THR A 50 7.05 -6.61 -7.83
N GLN A 51 8.25 -7.02 -7.42
CA GLN A 51 9.46 -6.18 -7.52
C GLN A 51 9.88 -5.94 -8.96
N ASP A 52 9.79 -6.96 -9.82
CA ASP A 52 10.13 -6.84 -11.24
C ASP A 52 9.14 -5.90 -11.94
N ASN A 53 7.82 -6.09 -11.71
CA ASN A 53 6.79 -5.15 -12.17
C ASN A 53 7.02 -3.72 -11.65
N ARG A 54 7.43 -3.56 -10.39
CA ARG A 54 7.75 -2.24 -9.82
C ARG A 54 8.91 -1.58 -10.55
N LYS A 55 9.97 -2.32 -10.88
CA LYS A 55 11.15 -1.79 -11.60
C LYS A 55 10.81 -1.39 -13.03
N GLU A 56 10.09 -2.25 -13.75
CA GLU A 56 9.62 -1.99 -15.12
C GLU A 56 8.74 -0.74 -15.17
N ASN A 57 7.74 -0.66 -14.28
CA ASN A 57 6.83 0.49 -14.23
C ASN A 57 7.48 1.76 -13.66
N LEU A 58 8.55 1.66 -12.85
CA LEU A 58 9.26 2.84 -12.37
C LEU A 58 9.88 3.64 -13.53
N SER A 59 10.30 2.96 -14.59
CA SER A 59 10.85 3.59 -15.79
C SER A 59 9.77 4.30 -16.64
N SER A 60 8.53 3.81 -16.61
CA SER A 60 7.40 4.37 -17.36
C SER A 60 6.66 5.48 -16.61
N ILE A 61 6.82 5.54 -15.29
CA ILE A 61 6.52 6.73 -14.50
C ILE A 61 7.57 7.77 -14.86
N LYS A 62 7.32 8.55 -15.92
CA LYS A 62 7.69 9.96 -15.84
C LYS A 62 7.13 10.41 -14.50
N ILE A 63 8.01 10.64 -13.52
CA ILE A 63 7.67 11.46 -12.37
C ILE A 63 7.33 12.77 -13.03
N ASN A 64 6.04 12.94 -13.37
CA ASN A 64 5.52 14.19 -13.81
C ASN A 64 5.81 15.07 -12.62
N GLN A 65 6.90 15.83 -12.71
CA GLN A 65 7.06 17.08 -12.01
C GLN A 65 5.94 17.95 -12.58
N LEU A 66 4.68 17.61 -12.27
CA LEU A 66 3.58 18.52 -12.40
C LEU A 66 4.05 19.73 -11.60
N PRO A 67 3.99 20.95 -12.16
CA PRO A 67 4.46 22.12 -11.46
C PRO A 67 3.69 22.21 -10.14
N THR A 68 4.34 21.81 -9.05
CA THR A 68 3.79 21.95 -7.72
C THR A 68 3.78 23.43 -7.39
N HIS A 69 2.70 23.90 -6.79
CA HIS A 69 2.63 25.26 -6.28
C HIS A 69 3.86 25.55 -5.39
N LYS A 70 4.46 26.74 -5.49
CA LYS A 70 5.75 27.06 -4.81
C LYS A 70 5.74 26.86 -3.29
N GLN A 71 4.55 26.87 -2.67
CA GLN A 71 4.35 26.66 -1.23
C GLN A 71 4.00 25.21 -0.84
N ALA A 72 3.90 24.27 -1.79
CA ALA A 72 3.63 22.88 -1.46
C ALA A 72 4.90 22.22 -0.88
N ILE A 73 4.92 22.03 0.44
CA ILE A 73 6.01 21.34 1.16
C ILE A 73 5.92 19.82 0.94
N TYR A 74 4.71 19.29 0.76
CA TYR A 74 4.48 17.88 0.50
C TYR A 74 4.22 17.66 -0.99
N THR A 75 5.22 17.14 -1.70
CA THR A 75 5.01 16.59 -3.04
C THR A 75 4.28 15.25 -2.89
N SER A 76 2.97 15.24 -3.11
CA SER A 76 2.21 13.99 -3.16
C SER A 76 2.77 13.12 -4.28
N ARG A 77 3.46 12.02 -3.93
CA ARG A 77 3.87 11.00 -4.90
C ARG A 77 2.60 10.31 -5.40
N LEU A 78 2.33 10.41 -6.70
CA LEU A 78 1.18 9.73 -7.30
C LEU A 78 1.38 8.21 -7.15
N LEU A 79 0.59 7.56 -6.28
CA LEU A 79 0.54 6.09 -6.10
C LEU A 79 -0.03 5.34 -7.33
N ASN A 80 -0.26 6.06 -8.43
CA ASN A 80 -1.10 5.69 -9.56
C ASN A 80 -0.73 4.45 -10.39
N PRO A 81 0.50 3.91 -10.40
CA PRO A 81 0.76 2.68 -11.16
C PRO A 81 0.01 1.48 -10.57
N PHE A 82 -0.17 1.45 -9.25
CA PHE A 82 -0.69 0.30 -8.52
C PHE A 82 -2.19 0.41 -8.18
N THR A 83 -2.80 1.58 -8.39
CA THR A 83 -4.22 1.84 -8.10
C THR A 83 -5.12 1.68 -9.33
N LYS A 84 -4.55 1.47 -10.53
CA LYS A 84 -5.32 1.33 -11.77
C LYS A 84 -6.24 0.10 -11.78
N SER A 85 -5.92 -0.92 -10.98
CA SER A 85 -6.74 -2.11 -10.74
C SER A 85 -7.65 -2.02 -9.50
N LEU A 86 -7.58 -0.92 -8.74
CA LEU A 86 -8.52 -0.67 -7.64
C LEU A 86 -9.82 -0.13 -8.24
N SER A 87 -10.94 -0.74 -7.89
CA SER A 87 -12.27 -0.20 -8.21
C SER A 87 -12.38 1.22 -7.64
N LYS A 88 -12.82 2.17 -8.47
CA LYS A 88 -13.18 3.50 -7.98
C LYS A 88 -14.33 3.33 -7.00
N TYR A 89 -14.08 3.59 -5.72
CA TYR A 89 -15.15 3.74 -4.75
C TYR A 89 -15.69 5.16 -4.93
N ASP A 90 -16.74 5.30 -5.75
CA ASP A 90 -17.40 6.59 -6.01
C ASP A 90 -18.33 7.04 -4.86
N ASN A 91 -18.26 6.41 -3.69
CA ASN A 91 -19.17 6.65 -2.58
C ASN A 91 -18.45 7.21 -1.34
N ILE A 92 -17.75 8.33 -1.53
CA ILE A 92 -17.38 9.22 -0.43
C ILE A 92 -18.46 10.30 -0.41
N ASP A 93 -19.48 10.12 0.44
CA ASP A 93 -20.32 11.23 0.86
C ASP A 93 -19.40 12.25 1.56
N ASN A 94 -19.04 13.31 0.83
CA ASN A 94 -18.10 14.36 1.22
C ASN A 94 -18.63 15.29 2.33
N ASN A 95 -19.48 14.82 3.25
CA ASN A 95 -20.26 15.69 4.12
C ASN A 95 -19.83 15.78 5.60
N THR A 96 -18.63 15.36 6.00
CA THR A 96 -18.22 15.52 7.43
C THR A 96 -16.74 15.87 7.68
N VAL A 97 -16.05 16.53 6.74
CA VAL A 97 -14.74 17.12 7.06
C VAL A 97 -14.90 18.64 7.12
N GLU A 98 -15.12 19.15 8.33
CA GLU A 98 -14.99 20.59 8.60
C GLU A 98 -13.52 20.99 8.37
N ILE A 99 -13.27 21.74 7.30
CA ILE A 99 -11.97 22.37 7.05
C ILE A 99 -11.93 23.64 7.92
N ILE A 100 -11.24 23.56 9.05
CA ILE A 100 -10.95 24.74 9.87
C ILE A 100 -9.75 25.46 9.24
N ASP A 101 -9.98 26.68 8.77
CA ASP A 101 -8.97 27.56 8.20
C ASP A 101 -8.27 28.36 9.32
N PHE A 102 -6.97 28.14 9.49
CA PHE A 102 -6.13 28.83 10.49
C PHE A 102 -5.32 29.99 9.89
N THR A 103 -5.61 30.43 8.66
CA THR A 103 -4.80 31.47 7.98
C THR A 103 -4.92 32.88 8.56
N ASN A 104 -5.74 33.10 9.60
CA ASN A 104 -5.94 34.40 10.24
C ASN A 104 -5.57 34.43 11.74
N LEU A 105 -4.58 33.64 12.18
CA LEU A 105 -3.98 33.74 13.52
C LEU A 105 -2.63 34.46 13.50
#